data_AF-A0A288DNG8-F1
#
_entry.id   AF-A0A288DNG8-F1
#
_cell.length_a   1.000
_cell.length_b   1.000
_cell.length_c   1.000
_cell.angle_alpha   90.00
_cell.angle_beta   90.00
_cell.angle_gamma   90.00
#
_symmetry.space_group_name_H-M   'P 1'
#
loop_
_entity.id
_entity.type
_entity.pdbx_description
1 polymer ?
#
loop_
_entity_poly.entity_id
_entity_poly.type
_entity_poly.pdbx_seq_one_letter_code
_entity_poly.pdbx_strand_id
1 'polypeptide(L)'
;MKLLKQINKALAYVIIIFIKIYQFTLSPDKSIFFLYLRGRVCAHHPHCSQYSINVLKRYGFWPGIFYAFDRVLHCTPSMTINYDPDHYKIVFFSSAPIGVPFLQELAKDKRFEVVGVVTQCDKPQGRGMETCENIIKTEAKKIFPNQNENFINTPTKLNPEKSEEGKEFHKRLTSKEPDFLVVIAYGKIIPENILDIAKIAPINVHGSILPKYRGASPIQSVFLNREKSSGITIMKMDKGMDTGDMIDIKQTKLHFDRTCKDLIERMKSEGPAFLNDTVRKFGKKVLGHKKQDDDKATYCSKIEKESGLIDPYKDSLEEIYNKYRAFFLRPKIYFIHNGKRVIIEELQRNEASYNEEKHTPLLNIQHATPRTVKTLKVKPEGKKPMDRDSFKNGYLK
;
A
#
# COMPACT_ATOMS: atom_id res chain seq x y z
N MET A 1 -19.64 -8.83 -29.08
CA MET A 1 -18.95 -7.97 -28.09
C MET A 1 -17.81 -7.11 -28.68
N LYS A 2 -16.93 -7.62 -29.55
CA LYS A 2 -15.85 -6.80 -30.17
C LYS A 2 -16.37 -5.68 -31.08
N LEU A 3 -17.35 -5.99 -31.94
CA LEU A 3 -17.97 -5.02 -32.87
C LEU A 3 -18.62 -3.83 -32.11
N LEU A 4 -19.39 -4.10 -31.06
CA LEU A 4 -19.97 -3.07 -30.19
C LEU A 4 -18.91 -2.15 -29.57
N LYS A 5 -17.77 -2.70 -29.14
CA LYS A 5 -16.65 -1.89 -28.62
C LYS A 5 -16.01 -1.03 -29.70
N GLN A 6 -15.92 -1.52 -30.94
CA GLN A 6 -15.40 -0.74 -32.07
C GLN A 6 -16.35 0.40 -32.45
N ILE A 7 -17.66 0.12 -32.57
CA ILE A 7 -18.70 1.14 -32.82
C ILE A 7 -18.65 2.20 -31.72
N ASN A 8 -18.60 1.80 -30.45
CA ASN A 8 -18.51 2.72 -29.32
C ASN A 8 -17.28 3.65 -29.39
N LYS A 9 -16.13 3.14 -29.87
CA LYS A 9 -14.92 3.97 -30.08
C LYS A 9 -15.04 4.89 -31.29
N ALA A 10 -15.59 4.39 -32.40
CA ALA A 10 -15.78 5.17 -33.62
C ALA A 10 -16.72 6.35 -33.38
N LEU A 11 -17.85 6.12 -32.70
CA LEU A 11 -18.78 7.18 -32.30
C LEU A 11 -18.10 8.20 -31.38
N ALA A 12 -17.30 7.75 -30.40
CA ALA A 12 -16.57 8.66 -29.52
C ALA A 12 -15.61 9.55 -30.31
N TYR A 13 -14.92 9.00 -31.31
CA TYR A 13 -14.00 9.73 -32.17
C TYR A 13 -14.72 10.82 -32.98
N VAL A 14 -15.87 10.49 -33.56
CA VAL A 14 -16.71 11.47 -34.28
C VAL A 14 -17.12 12.63 -33.38
N ILE A 15 -17.61 12.36 -32.16
CA ILE A 15 -17.96 13.42 -31.21
C ILE A 15 -16.75 14.25 -30.80
N ILE A 16 -15.59 13.62 -30.57
CA ILE A 16 -14.36 14.35 -30.24
C ILE A 16 -13.98 15.33 -31.35
N ILE A 17 -14.18 15.00 -32.62
CA ILE A 17 -13.94 15.92 -33.74
C ILE A 17 -14.85 17.14 -33.62
N PHE A 18 -16.15 16.94 -33.40
CA PHE A 18 -17.10 18.05 -33.23
C PHE A 18 -16.74 18.94 -32.02
N ILE A 19 -16.36 18.36 -30.89
CA ILE A 19 -15.94 19.13 -29.71
C ILE A 19 -14.66 19.93 -29.99
N LYS A 20 -13.70 19.37 -30.75
CA LYS A 20 -12.49 20.09 -31.16
C LYS A 20 -12.79 21.25 -32.11
N ILE A 21 -13.72 21.06 -33.05
CA ILE A 21 -14.19 22.15 -33.93
C ILE A 21 -14.77 23.28 -33.07
N TYR A 22 -15.65 22.96 -32.12
CA TYR A 22 -16.18 23.95 -31.16
C TYR A 22 -15.06 24.65 -30.36
N GLN A 23 -14.07 23.90 -29.86
CA GLN A 23 -12.93 24.47 -29.14
C GLN A 23 -12.15 25.49 -29.99
N PHE A 24 -12.04 25.26 -31.29
CA PHE A 24 -11.32 26.14 -32.21
C PHE A 24 -12.14 27.34 -32.67
N THR A 25 -13.46 27.21 -32.83
CA THR A 25 -14.33 28.25 -33.42
C THR A 25 -15.04 29.09 -32.37
N LEU A 26 -15.85 28.46 -31.53
CA LEU A 26 -16.86 29.13 -30.70
C LEU A 26 -16.50 29.15 -29.21
N SER A 27 -15.53 28.36 -28.77
CA SER A 27 -15.20 28.24 -27.35
C SER A 27 -14.68 29.57 -26.79
N PRO A 28 -15.35 30.14 -25.77
CA PRO A 28 -14.94 31.39 -25.14
C PRO A 28 -13.50 31.38 -24.62
N ASP A 29 -13.00 30.20 -24.23
CA ASP A 29 -11.72 29.99 -23.57
C ASP A 29 -10.60 29.53 -24.50
N LYS A 30 -10.92 29.02 -25.70
CA LYS A 30 -9.94 28.39 -26.60
C LYS A 30 -9.95 28.90 -28.03
N SER A 31 -10.98 29.63 -28.45
CA SER A 31 -11.03 30.25 -29.76
C SER A 31 -10.50 31.68 -29.72
N ILE A 32 -10.68 32.42 -30.82
CA ILE A 32 -10.28 33.83 -30.94
C ILE A 32 -10.93 34.74 -29.86
N PHE A 33 -12.04 34.31 -29.26
CA PHE A 33 -12.70 35.02 -28.16
C PHE A 33 -11.89 35.01 -26.85
N PHE A 34 -10.90 34.12 -26.68
CA PHE A 34 -10.03 34.08 -25.50
C PHE A 34 -9.29 35.42 -25.28
N LEU A 35 -8.83 36.05 -26.36
CA LEU A 35 -8.18 37.36 -26.34
C LEU A 35 -9.11 38.47 -25.82
N TYR A 36 -10.41 38.33 -26.07
CA TYR A 36 -11.43 39.30 -25.69
C TYR A 36 -11.93 39.09 -24.25
N LEU A 37 -12.02 37.84 -23.80
CA LEU A 37 -12.61 37.47 -22.50
C LEU A 37 -11.58 37.26 -21.38
N ARG A 38 -10.27 37.41 -21.68
CA ARG A 38 -9.14 37.36 -20.71
C ARG A 38 -9.21 36.21 -19.70
N GLY A 39 -9.69 35.04 -20.12
CA GLY A 39 -9.70 33.82 -19.29
C GLY A 39 -10.64 33.85 -18.07
N ARG A 40 -11.63 34.74 -18.00
CA ARG A 40 -12.55 34.87 -16.85
C ARG A 40 -13.89 34.13 -17.02
N VAL A 41 -13.99 33.11 -17.87
CA VAL A 41 -15.29 32.54 -18.24
C VAL A 41 -15.62 31.23 -17.51
N CYS A 42 -14.63 30.44 -17.10
CA CYS A 42 -14.88 29.10 -16.58
C CYS A 42 -14.11 28.81 -15.28
N ALA A 43 -14.84 28.46 -14.22
CA ALA A 43 -14.28 28.05 -12.94
C ALA A 43 -13.76 26.59 -12.93
N HIS A 44 -14.04 25.80 -13.97
CA HIS A 44 -13.67 24.38 -14.01
C HIS A 44 -12.31 24.13 -14.68
N HIS A 45 -11.48 23.31 -14.04
CA HIS A 45 -10.26 22.77 -14.63
C HIS A 45 -10.28 21.23 -14.60
N PRO A 46 -10.10 20.53 -15.73
CA PRO A 46 -10.16 21.07 -17.09
C PRO A 46 -11.57 21.62 -17.42
N HIS A 47 -11.66 22.53 -18.39
CA HIS A 47 -12.93 23.06 -18.91
C HIS A 47 -13.84 21.93 -19.41
N CYS A 48 -15.16 22.15 -19.40
CA CYS A 48 -16.16 21.13 -19.78
C CYS A 48 -15.88 20.49 -21.14
N SER A 49 -15.52 21.28 -22.17
CA SER A 49 -15.19 20.73 -23.50
C SER A 49 -13.96 19.82 -23.47
N GLN A 50 -12.94 20.16 -22.69
CA GLN A 50 -11.74 19.35 -22.53
C GLN A 50 -12.01 18.10 -21.68
N TYR A 51 -12.80 18.25 -20.61
CA TYR A 51 -13.30 17.13 -19.80
C TYR A 51 -14.06 16.13 -20.69
N SER A 52 -14.99 16.60 -21.54
CA SER A 52 -15.76 15.76 -22.47
C SER A 52 -14.85 14.96 -23.41
N ILE A 53 -13.82 15.59 -23.98
CA ILE A 53 -12.81 14.87 -24.78
C ILE A 53 -12.12 13.78 -23.94
N ASN A 54 -11.74 14.09 -22.71
CA ASN A 54 -11.01 13.16 -21.85
C ASN A 54 -11.87 11.93 -21.49
N VAL A 55 -13.13 12.13 -21.08
CA VAL A 55 -14.03 11.03 -20.72
C VAL A 55 -14.44 10.19 -21.94
N LEU A 56 -14.65 10.80 -23.11
CA LEU A 56 -14.93 10.07 -24.35
C LEU A 56 -13.75 9.20 -24.79
N LYS A 57 -12.52 9.71 -24.70
CA LYS A 57 -11.31 8.91 -24.98
C LYS A 57 -11.16 7.72 -24.03
N ARG A 58 -11.48 7.92 -22.75
CA ARG A 58 -11.25 6.93 -21.69
C ARG A 58 -12.33 5.86 -21.62
N TYR A 59 -13.59 6.27 -21.68
CA TYR A 59 -14.75 5.40 -21.46
C TYR A 59 -15.47 5.02 -22.76
N GLY A 60 -15.17 5.69 -23.88
CA GLY A 60 -15.90 5.54 -25.13
C GLY A 60 -17.17 6.37 -25.16
N PHE A 61 -17.99 6.21 -26.22
CA PHE A 61 -19.14 7.07 -26.49
C PHE A 61 -20.21 6.97 -25.40
N TRP A 62 -20.75 5.77 -25.12
CA TRP A 62 -21.91 5.66 -24.23
C TRP A 62 -21.66 6.13 -22.80
N PRO A 63 -20.63 5.68 -22.06
CA PRO A 63 -20.42 6.21 -20.72
C PRO A 63 -19.84 7.63 -20.77
N GLY A 64 -18.99 7.93 -21.77
CA GLY A 64 -18.36 9.23 -21.91
C GLY A 64 -19.37 10.35 -22.15
N ILE A 65 -20.45 10.10 -22.90
CA ILE A 65 -21.50 11.10 -23.13
C ILE A 65 -22.26 11.38 -21.83
N PHE A 66 -22.56 10.37 -21.01
CA PHE A 66 -23.19 10.59 -19.69
C PHE A 66 -22.31 11.46 -18.79
N TYR A 67 -21.02 11.16 -18.65
CA TYR A 67 -20.10 12.00 -17.87
C TYR A 67 -20.01 13.42 -18.43
N ALA A 68 -19.90 13.57 -19.75
CA ALA A 68 -19.83 14.87 -20.40
C ALA A 68 -21.09 15.72 -20.16
N PHE A 69 -22.28 15.11 -20.29
CA PHE A 69 -23.55 15.79 -20.02
C PHE A 69 -23.72 16.14 -18.54
N ASP A 70 -23.42 15.19 -17.64
CA ASP A 70 -23.47 15.42 -16.20
C ASP A 70 -22.62 16.62 -15.78
N ARG A 71 -21.40 16.71 -16.30
CA ARG A 71 -20.50 17.85 -16.08
C ARG A 71 -21.08 19.18 -16.57
N VAL A 72 -21.72 19.19 -17.74
CA VAL A 72 -22.34 20.40 -18.29
C VAL A 72 -23.56 20.82 -17.48
N LEU A 73 -24.41 19.88 -17.08
CA LEU A 73 -25.62 20.14 -16.29
C LEU A 73 -25.30 20.69 -14.89
N HIS A 74 -24.20 20.26 -14.29
CA HIS A 74 -23.76 20.73 -12.97
C HIS A 74 -22.87 21.99 -13.03
N CYS A 75 -22.60 22.55 -14.22
CA CYS A 75 -21.83 23.78 -14.37
C CYS A 75 -22.70 24.99 -14.02
N THR A 76 -22.50 25.60 -12.85
CA THR A 76 -23.25 26.80 -12.42
C THR A 76 -22.33 28.04 -12.34
N PRO A 77 -22.81 29.25 -12.69
CA PRO A 77 -22.00 30.48 -12.64
C PRO A 77 -21.45 30.84 -11.25
N SER A 78 -22.08 30.34 -10.18
CA SER A 78 -21.72 30.61 -8.78
C SER A 78 -20.76 29.58 -8.17
N MET A 79 -20.32 28.57 -8.92
CA MET A 79 -19.40 27.54 -8.41
C MET A 79 -17.98 28.07 -8.20
N THR A 80 -17.39 27.77 -7.06
CA THR A 80 -15.93 27.85 -6.85
C THR A 80 -15.21 26.77 -7.65
N ILE A 81 -13.92 26.95 -7.93
CA ILE A 81 -13.11 26.01 -8.73
C ILE A 81 -13.28 24.56 -8.23
N ASN A 82 -14.04 23.76 -8.98
CA ASN A 82 -14.20 22.34 -8.75
C ASN A 82 -13.34 21.60 -9.77
N TYR A 83 -12.15 21.19 -9.31
CA TYR A 83 -11.42 20.07 -9.88
C TYR A 83 -12.29 18.84 -9.65
N ASP A 84 -12.96 18.40 -10.71
CA ASP A 84 -13.77 17.19 -10.70
C ASP A 84 -13.16 16.25 -11.72
N PRO A 85 -12.18 15.47 -11.28
CA PRO A 85 -11.49 14.64 -12.20
C PRO A 85 -12.10 13.26 -11.89
N ASP A 86 -12.91 12.71 -12.79
CA ASP A 86 -13.17 11.26 -12.76
C ASP A 86 -11.89 10.48 -13.16
N HIS A 87 -10.75 10.98 -12.70
CA HIS A 87 -9.40 10.68 -13.04
C HIS A 87 -8.44 11.26 -12.01
N TYR A 88 -7.50 10.50 -11.47
CA TYR A 88 -6.47 11.10 -10.64
C TYR A 88 -5.10 10.64 -11.11
N LYS A 89 -4.18 11.60 -11.26
CA LYS A 89 -2.77 11.30 -11.49
C LYS A 89 -2.15 10.85 -10.19
N ILE A 90 -1.55 9.67 -10.20
CA ILE A 90 -0.95 9.04 -9.04
C ILE A 90 0.53 8.82 -9.28
N VAL A 91 1.34 9.21 -8.30
CA VAL A 91 2.67 8.62 -8.14
C VAL A 91 2.59 7.56 -7.05
N PHE A 92 3.01 6.35 -7.38
CA PHE A 92 2.97 5.21 -6.47
C PHE A 92 4.33 4.96 -5.82
N PHE A 93 4.39 4.92 -4.49
CA PHE A 93 5.59 4.62 -3.70
C PHE A 93 5.43 3.28 -3.00
N SER A 94 6.28 2.31 -3.31
CA SER A 94 6.34 1.05 -2.56
C SER A 94 7.66 0.34 -2.79
N SER A 95 8.05 -0.55 -1.88
CA SER A 95 9.22 -1.41 -2.07
C SER A 95 9.04 -2.85 -1.58
N ALA A 96 7.86 -3.15 -1.03
CA ALA A 96 7.56 -4.45 -0.45
C ALA A 96 6.53 -5.21 -1.30
N PRO A 97 6.53 -6.55 -1.28
CA PRO A 97 5.59 -7.37 -2.06
C PRO A 97 4.11 -7.06 -1.81
N ILE A 98 3.76 -6.51 -0.63
CA ILE A 98 2.39 -6.11 -0.32
C ILE A 98 1.87 -5.00 -1.25
N GLY A 99 2.75 -4.16 -1.82
CA GLY A 99 2.36 -3.08 -2.73
C GLY A 99 2.02 -3.53 -4.15
N VAL A 100 2.42 -4.74 -4.57
CA VAL A 100 2.19 -5.23 -5.95
C VAL A 100 0.70 -5.23 -6.32
N PRO A 101 -0.21 -5.84 -5.53
CA PRO A 101 -1.65 -5.83 -5.85
C PRO A 101 -2.25 -4.42 -5.91
N PHE A 102 -1.75 -3.49 -5.10
CA PHE A 102 -2.22 -2.09 -5.12
C PHE A 102 -1.80 -1.39 -6.41
N LEU A 103 -0.55 -1.54 -6.84
CA LEU A 103 -0.09 -1.00 -8.12
C LEU A 103 -0.89 -1.57 -9.30
N GLN A 104 -1.12 -2.89 -9.29
CA GLN A 104 -1.91 -3.57 -10.31
C GLN A 104 -3.34 -3.06 -10.37
N GLU A 105 -4.00 -2.86 -9.23
CA GLU A 105 -5.39 -2.39 -9.19
C GLU A 105 -5.51 -0.94 -9.61
N LEU A 106 -4.59 -0.08 -9.17
CA LEU A 106 -4.50 1.31 -9.63
C LEU A 106 -4.31 1.40 -11.14
N ALA A 107 -3.47 0.53 -11.72
CA ALA A 107 -3.23 0.51 -13.16
C ALA A 107 -4.45 0.03 -13.98
N LYS A 108 -5.29 -0.85 -13.42
CA LYS A 108 -6.49 -1.39 -14.08
C LYS A 108 -7.66 -0.41 -14.03
N ASP A 109 -7.75 0.38 -12.97
CA ASP A 109 -8.86 1.27 -12.73
C ASP A 109 -8.71 2.56 -13.53
N LYS A 110 -9.61 2.75 -14.50
CA LYS A 110 -9.59 3.89 -15.43
C LYS A 110 -9.72 5.25 -14.76
N ARG A 111 -10.17 5.29 -13.50
CA ARG A 111 -10.24 6.52 -12.71
C ARG A 111 -8.87 6.97 -12.23
N PHE A 112 -7.81 6.23 -12.49
CA PHE A 112 -6.46 6.56 -12.10
C PHE A 112 -5.50 6.49 -13.30
N GLU A 113 -4.52 7.36 -13.29
CA GLU A 113 -3.35 7.28 -14.17
C GLU A 113 -2.11 7.27 -13.28
N VAL A 114 -1.42 6.14 -13.25
CA VAL A 114 -0.11 6.07 -12.59
C VAL A 114 0.89 6.78 -13.50
N VAL A 115 1.34 7.97 -13.09
CA VAL A 115 2.27 8.83 -13.86
C VAL A 115 3.74 8.64 -13.46
N GLY A 116 3.98 7.90 -12.36
CA GLY A 116 5.30 7.49 -11.92
C GLY A 116 5.24 6.43 -10.81
N VAL A 117 6.29 5.63 -10.72
CA VAL A 117 6.51 4.63 -9.67
C VAL A 117 7.82 4.94 -8.98
N VAL A 118 7.83 4.93 -7.65
CA VAL A 118 9.01 5.15 -6.81
C VAL A 118 9.24 3.93 -5.94
N THR A 119 10.43 3.36 -6.01
CA THR A 119 10.83 2.22 -5.18
C THR A 119 12.26 2.38 -4.69
N GLN A 120 12.69 1.57 -3.71
CA GLN A 120 14.07 1.55 -3.27
C GLN A 120 14.97 0.95 -4.35
N CYS A 121 16.24 1.33 -4.31
CA CYS A 121 17.28 0.79 -5.17
C CYS A 121 17.36 -0.74 -5.06
N ASP A 122 17.86 -1.35 -6.13
CA ASP A 122 18.14 -2.78 -6.20
C ASP A 122 19.15 -3.15 -5.10
N LYS A 123 18.97 -4.34 -4.51
CA LYS A 123 19.80 -4.77 -3.38
C LYS A 123 20.33 -6.18 -3.64
N PRO A 124 21.55 -6.48 -3.18
CA PRO A 124 22.03 -7.85 -3.08
C PRO A 124 21.06 -8.72 -2.28
N GLN A 125 20.71 -9.89 -2.80
CA GLN A 125 19.85 -10.86 -2.10
C GLN A 125 20.38 -12.28 -2.24
N GLY A 126 20.03 -13.13 -1.26
CA GLY A 126 20.33 -14.56 -1.29
C GLY A 126 21.80 -14.92 -1.01
N ARG A 127 22.12 -16.21 -1.16
CA ARG A 127 23.50 -16.70 -1.10
C ARG A 127 24.18 -16.37 -2.42
N GLY A 128 25.32 -15.68 -2.36
CA GLY A 128 26.02 -15.15 -3.55
C GLY A 128 25.87 -13.64 -3.76
N MET A 129 24.95 -12.98 -3.04
CA MET A 129 24.79 -11.52 -3.01
C MET A 129 24.58 -10.90 -4.41
N GLU A 130 23.92 -11.62 -5.31
CA GLU A 130 23.57 -11.09 -6.62
C GLU A 130 22.58 -9.92 -6.47
N THR A 131 22.82 -8.84 -7.21
CA THR A 131 21.95 -7.67 -7.21
C THR A 131 20.62 -8.04 -7.83
N CYS A 132 19.57 -8.06 -7.00
CA CYS A 132 18.21 -8.33 -7.45
C CYS A 132 17.42 -7.03 -7.57
N GLU A 133 16.64 -6.92 -8.66
CA GLU A 133 15.71 -5.81 -8.81
C GLU A 133 14.66 -5.80 -7.69
N ASN A 134 14.26 -4.60 -7.27
CA ASN A 134 13.12 -4.50 -6.36
C ASN A 134 11.84 -5.04 -7.01
N ILE A 135 11.04 -5.81 -6.27
CA ILE A 135 9.80 -6.42 -6.77
C ILE A 135 8.84 -5.41 -7.42
N ILE A 136 8.75 -4.19 -6.87
CA ILE A 136 7.90 -3.12 -7.42
C ILE A 136 8.45 -2.59 -8.74
N LYS A 137 9.79 -2.50 -8.90
CA LYS A 137 10.44 -2.12 -10.15
C LYS A 137 10.14 -3.14 -11.25
N THR A 138 10.35 -4.42 -10.95
CA THR A 138 10.08 -5.52 -11.89
C THR A 138 8.62 -5.55 -12.30
N GLU A 139 7.70 -5.37 -11.35
CA GLU A 139 6.27 -5.37 -11.65
C GLU A 139 5.84 -4.13 -12.45
N ALA A 140 6.36 -2.95 -12.11
CA ALA A 140 6.07 -1.72 -12.85
C ALA A 140 6.50 -1.82 -14.32
N LYS A 141 7.66 -2.42 -14.61
CA LYS A 141 8.11 -2.68 -15.99
C LYS A 141 7.13 -3.55 -16.77
N LYS A 142 6.51 -4.55 -16.11
CA LYS A 142 5.52 -5.44 -16.74
C LYS A 142 4.19 -4.74 -17.02
N ILE A 143 3.72 -3.96 -16.05
CA ILE A 143 2.43 -3.24 -16.15
C ILE A 143 2.54 -2.07 -17.15
N PHE A 144 3.70 -1.41 -17.20
CA PHE A 144 3.92 -0.18 -17.96
C PHE A 144 5.12 -0.28 -18.93
N PRO A 145 5.09 -1.19 -19.93
CA PRO A 145 6.25 -1.49 -20.77
C PRO A 145 6.69 -0.35 -21.70
N ASN A 146 5.78 0.57 -22.04
CA ASN A 146 6.03 1.64 -23.02
C ASN A 146 6.31 3.01 -22.38
N GLN A 147 6.74 3.03 -21.12
CA GLN A 147 7.02 4.27 -20.41
C GLN A 147 8.47 4.71 -20.57
N ASN A 148 8.72 6.01 -20.41
CA ASN A 148 10.07 6.56 -20.42
C ASN A 148 10.88 6.15 -19.18
N GLU A 149 12.20 6.33 -19.26
CA GLU A 149 13.16 6.04 -18.18
C GLU A 149 12.82 6.76 -16.85
N ASN A 150 12.19 7.93 -16.93
CA ASN A 150 11.79 8.74 -15.77
C ASN A 150 10.48 8.29 -15.13
N PHE A 151 9.86 7.20 -15.61
CA PHE A 151 8.65 6.65 -15.03
C PHE A 151 8.93 5.87 -13.75
N ILE A 152 9.96 5.02 -13.74
CA ILE A 152 10.36 4.25 -12.56
C ILE A 152 11.56 4.92 -11.92
N ASN A 153 11.40 5.43 -10.70
CA ASN A 153 12.42 6.16 -9.98
C ASN A 153 12.92 5.34 -8.79
N THR A 154 14.23 5.26 -8.62
CA THR A 154 14.87 4.60 -7.48
C THR A 154 15.88 5.52 -6.78
N PRO A 155 15.42 6.65 -6.19
CA PRO A 155 16.33 7.60 -5.56
C PRO A 155 16.98 7.01 -4.31
N THR A 156 18.30 7.17 -4.20
CA THR A 156 19.05 6.86 -2.99
C THR A 156 18.76 7.93 -1.94
N LYS A 157 18.82 9.21 -2.33
CA LYS A 157 18.48 10.37 -1.51
C LYS A 157 17.21 11.06 -2.01
N LEU A 158 16.28 11.30 -1.08
CA LEU A 158 14.98 11.94 -1.38
C LEU A 158 14.98 13.44 -1.12
N ASN A 159 15.82 13.92 -0.20
CA ASN A 159 15.76 15.29 0.27
C ASN A 159 16.48 16.24 -0.70
N PRO A 160 15.76 17.17 -1.37
CA PRO A 160 16.34 18.12 -2.31
C PRO A 160 17.27 19.15 -1.65
N GLU A 161 17.09 19.45 -0.38
CA GLU A 161 17.97 20.38 0.35
C GLU A 161 19.32 19.74 0.70
N LYS A 162 19.37 18.40 0.75
CA LYS A 162 20.56 17.66 1.21
C LYS A 162 21.38 17.03 0.09
N SER A 163 20.90 17.06 -1.15
CA SER A 163 21.60 16.42 -2.27
C SER A 163 21.09 16.86 -3.63
N GLU A 164 22.01 16.88 -4.61
CA GLU A 164 21.66 17.16 -6.00
C GLU A 164 20.74 16.09 -6.61
N GLU A 165 20.99 14.81 -6.29
CA GLU A 165 20.08 13.70 -6.64
C GLU A 165 18.65 13.97 -6.14
N GLY A 166 18.51 14.46 -4.90
CA GLY A 166 17.22 14.83 -4.32
C GLY A 166 16.54 15.97 -5.07
N LYS A 167 17.29 17.01 -5.51
CA LYS A 167 16.75 18.12 -6.31
C LYS A 167 16.25 17.64 -7.66
N GLU A 168 17.04 16.81 -8.32
CA GLU A 168 16.68 16.26 -9.62
C GLU A 168 15.44 15.35 -9.51
N PHE A 169 15.40 14.49 -8.49
CA PHE A 169 14.24 13.67 -8.19
C PHE A 169 12.99 14.52 -7.92
N HIS A 170 13.10 15.53 -7.07
CA HIS A 170 12.02 16.47 -6.79
C HIS A 170 11.51 17.15 -8.07
N LYS A 171 12.42 17.63 -8.94
CA LYS A 171 12.06 18.24 -10.23
C LYS A 171 11.31 17.27 -11.14
N ARG A 172 11.82 16.05 -11.31
CA ARG A 172 11.16 14.99 -12.09
C ARG A 172 9.77 14.71 -11.54
N LEU A 173 9.63 14.59 -10.23
CA LEU A 173 8.35 14.29 -9.59
C LEU A 173 7.34 15.43 -9.73
N THR A 174 7.79 16.66 -9.53
CA THR A 174 6.98 17.88 -9.69
C THR A 174 6.40 17.98 -11.11
N SER A 175 7.20 17.69 -12.14
CA SER A 175 6.75 17.73 -13.54
C SER A 175 5.65 16.72 -13.88
N LYS A 176 5.41 15.71 -13.04
CA LYS A 176 4.31 14.76 -13.23
C LYS A 176 2.96 15.33 -12.80
N GLU A 177 2.97 16.38 -11.99
CA GLU A 177 1.77 17.03 -11.46
C GLU A 177 0.78 16.04 -10.81
N PRO A 178 1.21 15.22 -9.83
CA PRO A 178 0.33 14.22 -9.24
C PRO A 178 -0.78 14.87 -8.40
N ASP A 179 -1.97 14.28 -8.49
CA ASP A 179 -3.06 14.60 -7.56
C ASP A 179 -2.83 13.92 -6.21
N PHE A 180 -2.35 12.68 -6.25
CA PHE A 180 -2.00 11.92 -5.05
C PHE A 180 -0.60 11.33 -5.15
N LEU A 181 0.09 11.31 -4.00
CA LEU A 181 1.14 10.33 -3.76
C LEU A 181 0.49 9.17 -3.01
N VAL A 182 0.64 7.95 -3.50
CA VAL A 182 0.12 6.74 -2.83
C VAL A 182 1.31 5.96 -2.31
N VAL A 183 1.45 5.87 -0.99
CA VAL A 183 2.59 5.26 -0.31
C VAL A 183 2.16 3.98 0.39
N ILE A 184 2.89 2.89 0.15
CA ILE A 184 2.63 1.58 0.74
C ILE A 184 3.96 0.90 1.02
N ALA A 185 4.35 0.77 2.29
CA ALA A 185 5.56 0.05 2.69
C ALA A 185 6.82 0.44 1.86
N TYR A 186 7.04 1.75 1.71
CA TYR A 186 8.19 2.29 0.97
C TYR A 186 9.50 2.20 1.77
N GLY A 187 9.43 2.31 3.10
CA GLY A 187 10.56 2.05 4.01
C GLY A 187 11.63 3.15 4.07
N LYS A 188 11.35 4.34 3.56
CA LYS A 188 12.13 5.57 3.79
C LYS A 188 11.19 6.66 4.27
N ILE A 189 11.71 7.57 5.09
CA ILE A 189 11.01 8.81 5.45
C ILE A 189 10.96 9.68 4.20
N ILE A 190 9.77 10.16 3.85
CA ILE A 190 9.53 11.06 2.72
C ILE A 190 9.56 12.49 3.26
N PRO A 191 10.47 13.37 2.78
CA PRO A 191 10.52 14.76 3.23
C PRO A 191 9.24 15.53 2.90
N GLU A 192 8.91 16.52 3.72
CA GLU A 192 7.71 17.37 3.56
C GLU A 192 7.62 18.01 2.17
N ASN A 193 8.74 18.54 1.64
CA ASN A 193 8.77 19.09 0.28
C ASN A 193 8.40 18.10 -0.83
N ILE A 194 8.58 16.79 -0.64
CA ILE A 194 8.10 15.77 -1.57
C ILE A 194 6.61 15.51 -1.34
N LEU A 195 6.16 15.45 -0.08
CA LEU A 195 4.75 15.27 0.28
C LEU A 195 3.86 16.38 -0.30
N ASP A 196 4.35 17.61 -0.30
CA ASP A 196 3.67 18.82 -0.79
C ASP A 196 3.50 18.86 -2.32
N ILE A 197 4.15 17.97 -3.07
CA ILE A 197 4.00 17.87 -4.53
C ILE A 197 2.59 17.40 -4.92
N ALA A 198 1.92 16.60 -4.07
CA ALA A 198 0.56 16.15 -4.37
C ALA A 198 -0.44 17.30 -4.29
N LYS A 199 -1.17 17.53 -5.38
CA LYS A 199 -2.19 18.59 -5.46
C LYS A 199 -3.36 18.38 -4.49
N ILE A 200 -3.71 17.13 -4.19
CA ILE A 200 -4.81 16.78 -3.27
C ILE A 200 -4.26 16.28 -1.94
N ALA A 201 -3.56 15.14 -1.95
CA ALA A 201 -2.94 14.62 -0.73
C ALA A 201 -1.84 13.58 -1.00
N PRO A 202 -0.77 13.58 -0.20
CA PRO A 202 0.03 12.39 0.01
C PRO A 202 -0.73 11.43 0.94
N ILE A 203 -0.89 10.17 0.54
CA ILE A 203 -1.66 9.15 1.26
C ILE A 203 -0.78 7.96 1.56
N ASN A 204 -0.87 7.43 2.78
CA ASN A 204 -0.24 6.16 3.18
C ASN A 204 -1.30 5.09 3.46
N VAL A 205 -1.00 3.86 3.06
CA VAL A 205 -1.76 2.66 3.44
C VAL A 205 -1.05 2.00 4.62
N HIS A 206 -1.54 2.27 5.83
CA HIS A 206 -0.96 1.75 7.07
C HIS A 206 -1.53 0.39 7.45
N GLY A 207 -0.67 -0.52 7.90
CA GLY A 207 -1.00 -1.92 8.20
C GLY A 207 -1.61 -2.16 9.58
N SER A 208 -2.24 -1.15 10.19
CA SER A 208 -2.98 -1.27 11.45
C SER A 208 -4.08 -0.22 11.55
N ILE A 209 -4.86 -0.28 12.64
CA ILE A 209 -5.88 0.72 12.98
C ILE A 209 -5.21 1.83 13.80
N LEU A 210 -4.94 2.97 13.16
CA LEU A 210 -4.36 4.13 13.83
C LEU A 210 -5.34 4.70 14.88
N PRO A 211 -4.85 5.36 15.95
CA PRO A 211 -3.46 5.79 16.19
C PRO A 211 -2.53 4.70 16.76
N LYS A 212 -3.00 3.47 16.96
CA LYS A 212 -2.15 2.38 17.44
C LYS A 212 -1.13 1.97 16.39
N TYR A 213 0.05 1.55 16.85
CA TYR A 213 1.14 0.97 16.06
C TYR A 213 1.67 1.88 14.94
N ARG A 214 1.90 3.16 15.22
CA ARG A 214 2.69 4.05 14.36
C ARG A 214 4.11 3.47 14.20
N GLY A 215 4.66 3.47 12.99
CA GLY A 215 6.04 3.06 12.72
C GLY A 215 6.22 1.83 11.83
N ALA A 216 7.32 1.11 12.04
CA ALA A 216 7.93 0.29 10.99
C ALA A 216 7.36 -1.12 10.81
N SER A 217 6.68 -1.69 11.81
CA SER A 217 6.20 -3.09 11.77
C SER A 217 4.81 -3.30 12.39
N PRO A 218 3.80 -2.52 11.97
CA PRO A 218 2.46 -2.53 12.57
C PRO A 218 1.77 -3.90 12.50
N ILE A 219 1.90 -4.58 11.35
CA ILE A 219 1.28 -5.88 11.09
C ILE A 219 1.74 -6.93 12.09
N GLN A 220 3.01 -6.92 12.49
CA GLN A 220 3.53 -7.88 13.45
C GLN A 220 3.22 -7.46 14.88
N SER A 221 3.27 -6.16 15.17
CA SER A 221 2.99 -5.63 16.51
C SER A 221 1.57 -5.94 16.98
N VAL A 222 0.57 -6.02 16.09
CA VAL A 222 -0.78 -6.43 16.49
C VAL A 222 -0.83 -7.87 17.02
N PHE A 223 -0.03 -8.79 16.45
CA PHE A 223 0.05 -10.17 16.96
C PHE A 223 0.86 -10.26 18.25
N LEU A 224 1.97 -9.52 18.35
CA LEU A 224 2.78 -9.47 19.57
C LEU A 224 1.96 -8.96 20.77
N ASN A 225 1.10 -7.97 20.53
CA ASN A 225 0.25 -7.35 21.56
C ASN A 225 -1.15 -7.98 21.66
N ARG A 226 -1.37 -9.15 21.03
CA ARG A 226 -2.58 -9.97 21.22
C ARG A 226 -3.88 -9.24 20.83
N GLU A 227 -3.80 -8.36 19.84
CA GLU A 227 -4.97 -7.62 19.37
C GLU A 227 -6.00 -8.59 18.77
N LYS A 228 -7.28 -8.33 19.07
CA LYS A 228 -8.41 -9.11 18.55
C LYS A 228 -8.81 -8.68 17.14
N SER A 229 -8.37 -7.49 16.73
CA SER A 229 -8.59 -6.95 15.39
C SER A 229 -7.42 -6.09 14.97
N SER A 230 -7.18 -6.04 13.67
CA SER A 230 -6.30 -5.08 13.01
C SER A 230 -7.00 -4.62 11.73
N GLY A 231 -6.28 -4.07 10.77
CA GLY A 231 -6.88 -3.60 9.54
C GLY A 231 -5.94 -2.71 8.75
N ILE A 232 -6.52 -2.03 7.78
CA ILE A 232 -5.87 -0.98 7.01
C ILE A 232 -6.40 0.36 7.49
N THR A 233 -5.51 1.31 7.75
CA THR A 233 -5.87 2.73 7.81
C THR A 233 -5.29 3.43 6.60
N ILE A 234 -6.13 4.14 5.86
CA ILE A 234 -5.69 5.08 4.83
C ILE A 234 -5.61 6.43 5.52
N MET A 235 -4.43 7.03 5.53
CA MET A 235 -4.17 8.31 6.19
C MET A 235 -3.59 9.32 5.20
N LYS A 236 -3.89 10.60 5.43
CA LYS A 236 -3.15 11.71 4.83
C LYS A 236 -1.81 11.81 5.55
N MET A 237 -0.71 11.79 4.80
CA MET A 237 0.62 11.91 5.39
C MET A 237 0.91 13.34 5.81
N ASP A 238 1.71 13.47 6.87
CA ASP A 238 2.34 14.71 7.33
C ASP A 238 3.85 14.46 7.49
N LYS A 239 4.57 15.44 8.05
CA LYS A 239 6.00 15.32 8.33
C LYS A 239 6.38 14.28 9.40
N GLY A 240 5.41 13.81 10.19
CA GLY A 240 5.65 12.87 11.27
C GLY A 240 5.58 11.41 10.82
N MET A 241 5.91 10.51 11.74
CA MET A 241 5.84 9.07 11.48
C MET A 241 4.44 8.55 11.81
N ASP A 242 3.63 8.36 10.78
CA ASP A 242 2.25 7.86 10.87
C ASP A 242 1.34 8.70 11.78
N THR A 243 1.57 10.01 11.87
CA THR A 243 0.80 10.95 12.71
C THR A 243 -0.33 11.65 11.98
N GLY A 244 -0.27 11.72 10.65
CA GLY A 244 -1.25 12.45 9.86
C GLY A 244 -2.68 11.91 9.92
N ASP A 245 -3.63 12.73 9.49
CA ASP A 245 -5.05 12.49 9.69
C ASP A 245 -5.56 11.21 9.01
N MET A 246 -6.45 10.49 9.68
CA MET A 246 -7.07 9.27 9.16
C MET A 246 -8.21 9.63 8.18
N ILE A 247 -8.24 8.98 7.02
CA ILE A 247 -9.26 9.18 5.98
C ILE A 247 -10.30 8.07 6.03
N ASP A 248 -9.85 6.81 6.00
CA ASP A 248 -10.73 5.64 5.99
C ASP A 248 -10.07 4.44 6.68
N ILE A 249 -10.88 3.55 7.27
CA ILE A 249 -10.41 2.40 8.03
C ILE A 249 -11.17 1.15 7.60
N LYS A 250 -10.41 0.10 7.26
CA LYS A 250 -10.96 -1.23 7.01
C LYS A 250 -10.51 -2.20 8.10
N GLN A 251 -11.42 -2.50 9.02
CA GLN A 251 -11.18 -3.42 10.13
C GLN A 251 -11.22 -4.89 9.68
N THR A 252 -10.39 -5.72 10.31
CA THR A 252 -10.28 -7.16 10.13
C THR A 252 -10.19 -7.84 11.49
N LYS A 253 -11.06 -8.82 11.74
CA LYS A 253 -10.97 -9.67 12.93
C LYS A 253 -9.77 -10.62 12.82
N LEU A 254 -8.97 -10.70 13.89
CA LEU A 254 -7.84 -11.63 13.97
C LEU A 254 -8.28 -12.88 14.72
N HIS A 255 -8.49 -13.98 13.99
CA HIS A 255 -8.74 -15.28 14.61
C HIS A 255 -7.48 -15.82 15.28
N PHE A 256 -7.66 -16.68 16.29
CA PHE A 256 -6.59 -17.13 17.18
C PHE A 256 -5.47 -17.89 16.45
N ASP A 257 -5.81 -18.58 15.36
CA ASP A 257 -4.95 -19.42 14.52
C ASP A 257 -4.24 -18.63 13.41
N ARG A 258 -4.68 -17.40 13.15
CA ARG A 258 -4.15 -16.56 12.06
C ARG A 258 -2.79 -15.99 12.41
N THR A 259 -1.96 -15.89 11.39
CA THR A 259 -0.60 -15.34 11.44
C THR A 259 -0.51 -14.02 10.71
N CYS A 260 0.64 -13.36 10.78
CA CYS A 260 0.91 -12.16 9.98
C CYS A 260 0.78 -12.41 8.47
N LYS A 261 1.04 -13.66 8.01
CA LYS A 261 0.84 -14.05 6.61
C LYS A 261 -0.62 -13.90 6.21
N ASP A 262 -1.56 -14.39 7.03
CA ASP A 262 -2.99 -14.31 6.75
C ASP A 262 -3.47 -12.86 6.65
N LEU A 263 -3.01 -12.00 7.57
CA LEU A 263 -3.37 -10.58 7.55
C LEU A 263 -2.81 -9.89 6.30
N ILE A 264 -1.56 -10.18 5.92
CA ILE A 264 -0.94 -9.65 4.70
C ILE A 264 -1.71 -10.10 3.45
N GLU A 265 -2.05 -11.39 3.34
CA GLU A 265 -2.81 -11.90 2.19
C GLU A 265 -4.20 -11.28 2.10
N ARG A 266 -4.87 -11.08 3.25
CA ARG A 266 -6.15 -10.35 3.27
C ARG A 266 -5.98 -8.89 2.83
N MET A 267 -4.96 -8.19 3.32
CA MET A 267 -4.67 -6.82 2.90
C MET A 267 -4.38 -6.72 1.40
N LYS A 268 -3.64 -7.69 0.84
CA LYS A 268 -3.38 -7.77 -0.61
C LYS A 268 -4.64 -8.01 -1.43
N SER A 269 -5.59 -8.79 -0.90
CA SER A 269 -6.84 -9.11 -1.58
C SER A 269 -7.86 -7.97 -1.50
N GLU A 270 -8.03 -7.39 -0.32
CA GLU A 270 -9.13 -6.45 -0.03
C GLU A 270 -8.70 -4.98 -0.02
N GLY A 271 -7.42 -4.72 0.22
CA GLY A 271 -6.85 -3.37 0.31
C GLY A 271 -6.81 -2.60 -1.01
N PRO A 272 -6.51 -3.21 -2.18
CA PRO A 272 -6.44 -2.46 -3.43
C PRO A 272 -7.76 -1.78 -3.81
N ALA A 273 -8.88 -2.54 -3.80
CA ALA A 273 -10.20 -1.98 -4.10
C ALA A 273 -10.63 -0.93 -3.04
N PHE A 274 -10.30 -1.18 -1.77
CA PHE A 274 -10.56 -0.24 -0.68
C PHE A 274 -9.80 1.08 -0.85
N LEU A 275 -8.51 1.03 -1.24
CA LEU A 275 -7.72 2.21 -1.56
C LEU A 275 -8.34 3.00 -2.70
N ASN A 276 -8.66 2.36 -3.81
CA ASN A 276 -9.22 3.02 -4.98
C ASN A 276 -10.53 3.75 -4.66
N ASP A 277 -11.43 3.11 -3.91
CA ASP A 277 -12.68 3.77 -3.50
C ASP A 277 -12.43 4.94 -2.53
N THR A 278 -11.51 4.77 -1.58
CA THR A 278 -11.14 5.82 -0.63
C THR A 278 -10.54 7.04 -1.33
N VAL A 279 -9.53 6.85 -2.19
CA VAL A 279 -8.88 7.92 -2.95
C VAL A 279 -9.91 8.67 -3.80
N ARG A 280 -10.81 7.94 -4.47
CA ARG A 280 -11.88 8.55 -5.26
C ARG A 280 -12.81 9.39 -4.40
N LYS A 281 -13.33 8.85 -3.29
CA LYS A 281 -14.28 9.56 -2.42
C LYS A 281 -13.63 10.76 -1.73
N PHE A 282 -12.37 10.62 -1.33
CA PHE A 282 -11.60 11.71 -0.73
C PHE A 282 -11.32 12.83 -1.74
N GLY A 283 -10.91 12.48 -2.97
CA GLY A 283 -10.74 13.44 -4.06
C GLY A 283 -12.03 14.18 -4.42
N LYS A 284 -13.18 13.49 -4.38
CA LYS A 284 -14.52 14.10 -4.55
C LYS A 284 -15.03 14.85 -3.31
N LYS A 285 -14.24 14.95 -2.23
CA LYS A 285 -14.64 15.56 -0.94
C LYS A 285 -15.88 14.93 -0.31
N VAL A 286 -16.19 13.68 -0.67
CA VAL A 286 -17.27 12.89 -0.06
C VAL A 286 -16.80 12.33 1.29
N LEU A 287 -15.51 11.97 1.38
CA LEU A 287 -14.86 11.63 2.64
C LEU A 287 -14.04 12.82 3.14
N GLY A 288 -14.18 13.12 4.43
CA GLY A 288 -13.27 14.01 5.14
C GLY A 288 -12.04 13.27 5.67
N HIS A 289 -11.31 13.92 6.56
CA HIS A 289 -10.22 13.33 7.32
C HIS A 289 -10.37 13.72 8.80
N LYS A 290 -9.85 12.88 9.70
CA LYS A 290 -9.94 13.06 11.15
C LYS A 290 -8.56 13.02 11.77
N LYS A 291 -8.24 14.06 12.55
CA LYS A 291 -7.03 14.10 13.37
C LYS A 291 -6.96 12.91 14.31
N GLN A 292 -5.78 12.31 14.40
CA GLN A 292 -5.52 11.22 15.34
C GLN A 292 -5.55 11.71 16.79
N ASP A 293 -5.94 10.81 17.69
CA ASP A 293 -5.90 11.02 19.14
C ASP A 293 -4.54 10.54 19.67
N ASP A 294 -3.65 11.49 19.98
CA ASP A 294 -2.27 11.18 20.36
C ASP A 294 -2.17 10.44 21.69
N ASP A 295 -3.14 10.61 22.59
CA ASP A 295 -3.15 9.89 23.88
C ASP A 295 -3.42 8.39 23.72
N LYS A 296 -3.97 7.99 22.57
CA LYS A 296 -4.20 6.58 22.20
C LYS A 296 -3.11 6.01 21.31
N ALA A 297 -2.10 6.81 20.95
CA ALA A 297 -1.05 6.39 20.05
C ALA A 297 -0.14 5.34 20.71
N THR A 298 0.19 4.31 19.95
CA THR A 298 1.24 3.35 20.32
C THR A 298 2.23 3.22 19.18
N TYR A 299 3.44 2.80 19.48
CA TYR A 299 4.54 2.79 18.51
C TYR A 299 5.06 1.38 18.27
N CYS A 300 5.52 1.13 17.05
CA CYS A 300 6.17 -0.12 16.68
C CYS A 300 7.55 0.15 16.07
N SER A 301 8.53 -0.60 16.55
CA SER A 301 9.90 -0.58 16.05
C SER A 301 10.07 -1.56 14.89
N LYS A 302 11.21 -1.41 14.19
CA LYS A 302 11.62 -2.35 13.16
C LYS A 302 11.96 -3.70 13.79
N ILE A 303 11.50 -4.78 13.18
CA ILE A 303 11.83 -6.14 13.58
C ILE A 303 13.22 -6.51 13.09
N GLU A 304 14.05 -6.96 14.02
CA GLU A 304 15.40 -7.47 13.75
C GLU A 304 15.41 -9.00 13.83
N LYS A 305 16.52 -9.62 13.44
CA LYS A 305 16.65 -11.09 13.43
C LYS A 305 16.51 -11.66 14.85
N GLU A 306 17.09 -10.97 15.81
CA GLU A 306 17.17 -11.32 17.23
C GLU A 306 15.78 -11.27 17.90
N SER A 307 14.82 -10.52 17.34
CA SER A 307 13.44 -10.50 17.81
C SER A 307 12.78 -11.90 17.77
N GLY A 308 13.26 -12.78 16.89
CA GLY A 308 12.80 -14.16 16.80
C GLY A 308 13.35 -15.10 17.88
N LEU A 309 14.32 -14.67 18.68
CA LEU A 309 14.88 -15.51 19.75
C LEU A 309 13.81 -15.76 20.84
N ILE A 310 13.71 -17.01 21.26
CA ILE A 310 12.89 -17.46 22.39
C ILE A 310 13.71 -18.36 23.32
N ASP A 311 13.30 -18.44 24.57
CA ASP A 311 13.71 -19.51 25.49
C ASP A 311 12.56 -20.51 25.66
N PRO A 312 12.63 -21.70 25.03
CA PRO A 312 11.52 -22.65 25.06
C PRO A 312 11.27 -23.26 26.45
N TYR A 313 12.18 -23.11 27.41
CA TYR A 313 12.06 -23.63 28.77
C TYR A 313 11.61 -22.58 29.78
N LYS A 314 11.62 -21.29 29.42
CA LYS A 314 11.26 -20.18 30.31
C LYS A 314 10.13 -19.32 29.79
N ASP A 315 10.14 -18.97 28.50
CA ASP A 315 9.12 -18.12 27.91
C ASP A 315 7.77 -18.86 27.92
N SER A 316 6.70 -18.13 28.22
CA SER A 316 5.36 -18.74 28.21
C SER A 316 4.96 -19.16 26.80
N LEU A 317 4.18 -20.24 26.69
CA LEU A 317 3.65 -20.72 25.42
C LEU A 317 2.83 -19.64 24.70
N GLU A 318 2.13 -18.78 25.44
CA GLU A 318 1.43 -17.62 24.89
C GLU A 318 2.38 -16.63 24.20
N GLU A 319 3.47 -16.23 24.85
CA GLU A 319 4.47 -15.32 24.27
C GLU A 319 5.14 -15.94 23.05
N ILE A 320 5.56 -17.20 23.15
CA ILE A 320 6.16 -17.94 22.04
C ILE A 320 5.19 -18.01 20.86
N TYR A 321 3.92 -18.31 21.10
CA TYR A 321 2.94 -18.41 20.03
C TYR A 321 2.61 -17.06 19.40
N ASN A 322 2.54 -15.98 20.18
CA ASN A 322 2.33 -14.65 19.61
C ASN A 322 3.53 -14.21 18.76
N LYS A 323 4.77 -14.51 19.20
CA LYS A 323 5.97 -14.34 18.36
C LYS A 323 5.90 -15.24 17.11
N TYR A 324 5.45 -16.49 17.22
CA TYR A 324 5.25 -17.39 16.08
C TYR A 324 4.32 -16.79 15.03
N ARG A 325 3.14 -16.31 15.46
CA ARG A 325 2.15 -15.66 14.58
C ARG A 325 2.70 -14.39 13.95
N ALA A 326 3.38 -13.55 14.75
CA ALA A 326 3.94 -12.28 14.30
C ALA A 326 5.08 -12.46 13.30
N PHE A 327 5.93 -13.46 13.52
CA PHE A 327 7.18 -13.67 12.77
C PHE A 327 7.13 -14.85 11.81
N PHE A 328 5.93 -15.37 11.52
CA PHE A 328 5.70 -16.54 10.66
C PHE A 328 6.48 -16.49 9.33
N LEU A 329 6.52 -15.31 8.69
CA LEU A 329 7.28 -15.09 7.47
C LEU A 329 8.76 -14.79 7.76
N ARG A 330 9.02 -13.80 8.62
CA ARG A 330 10.35 -13.33 9.00
C ARG A 330 10.31 -12.65 10.37
N PRO A 331 11.36 -12.76 11.20
CA PRO A 331 12.58 -13.56 11.01
C PRO A 331 12.41 -15.07 11.26
N LYS A 332 11.18 -15.54 11.52
CA LYS A 332 10.83 -16.80 12.21
C LYS A 332 11.34 -16.83 13.64
N ILE A 333 10.65 -17.59 14.49
CA ILE A 333 11.12 -17.81 15.86
C ILE A 333 12.12 -18.97 15.90
N TYR A 334 13.07 -18.88 16.81
CA TYR A 334 14.12 -19.87 16.97
C TYR A 334 14.70 -19.85 18.39
N PHE A 335 15.37 -20.92 18.76
CA PHE A 335 16.15 -21.01 19.98
C PHE A 335 17.55 -21.55 19.66
N ILE A 336 18.44 -21.50 20.64
CA ILE A 336 19.80 -22.05 20.54
C ILE A 336 19.86 -23.34 21.35
N HIS A 337 20.36 -24.41 20.73
CA HIS A 337 20.61 -25.69 21.38
C HIS A 337 22.00 -26.19 20.99
N ASN A 338 22.86 -26.48 21.98
CA ASN A 338 24.25 -26.88 21.77
C ASN A 338 25.01 -25.96 20.78
N GLY A 339 24.85 -24.64 20.94
CA GLY A 339 25.47 -23.62 20.10
C GLY A 339 24.89 -23.51 18.68
N LYS A 340 23.89 -24.33 18.32
CA LYS A 340 23.27 -24.33 16.98
C LYS A 340 21.89 -23.72 17.00
N ARG A 341 21.53 -23.04 15.90
CA ARG A 341 20.19 -22.46 15.75
C ARG A 341 19.15 -23.53 15.41
N VAL A 342 18.03 -23.52 16.13
CA VAL A 342 16.87 -24.37 15.87
C VAL A 342 15.65 -23.50 15.60
N ILE A 343 15.18 -23.49 14.36
CA ILE A 343 14.02 -22.70 13.93
C ILE A 343 12.74 -23.50 14.21
N ILE A 344 11.69 -22.84 14.72
CA ILE A 344 10.35 -23.44 14.76
C ILE A 344 9.65 -23.15 13.43
N GLU A 345 9.41 -24.20 12.65
CA GLU A 345 8.74 -24.12 11.35
C GLU A 345 7.23 -24.21 11.50
N GLU A 346 6.77 -25.06 12.43
CA GLU A 346 5.35 -25.28 12.66
C GLU A 346 5.06 -25.33 14.16
N LEU A 347 4.07 -24.56 14.60
CA LEU A 347 3.54 -24.59 15.96
C LEU A 347 2.02 -24.49 15.88
N GLN A 348 1.34 -25.60 16.12
CA GLN A 348 -0.12 -25.65 16.22
C GLN A 348 -0.54 -25.91 17.67
N ARG A 349 -1.60 -25.23 18.12
CA ARG A 349 -2.15 -25.39 19.46
C ARG A 349 -3.53 -26.05 19.40
N ASN A 350 -3.90 -26.72 20.48
CA ASN A 350 -5.27 -27.13 20.75
C ASN A 350 -5.98 -26.01 21.52
N GLU A 351 -7.05 -25.46 20.95
CA GLU A 351 -7.81 -24.34 21.54
C GLU A 351 -8.48 -24.73 22.85
N ALA A 352 -8.98 -25.97 22.97
CA ALA A 352 -9.76 -26.42 24.12
C ALA A 352 -8.94 -26.43 25.42
N SER A 353 -7.66 -26.80 25.36
CA SER A 353 -6.77 -26.83 26.53
C SER A 353 -5.96 -25.53 26.71
N TYR A 354 -6.02 -24.60 25.76
CA TYR A 354 -5.12 -23.43 25.72
C TYR A 354 -5.20 -22.59 26.99
N ASN A 355 -6.41 -22.31 27.47
CA ASN A 355 -6.60 -21.42 28.62
C ASN A 355 -5.99 -21.97 29.92
N GLU A 356 -5.83 -23.29 30.03
CA GLU A 356 -5.33 -23.94 31.24
C GLU A 356 -3.80 -23.90 31.34
N GLU A 357 -3.07 -24.04 30.22
CA GLU A 357 -1.61 -24.20 30.23
C GLU A 357 -0.86 -23.08 29.46
N LYS A 358 -1.52 -21.97 29.07
CA LYS A 358 -0.88 -20.89 28.27
C LYS A 358 0.33 -20.22 28.93
N HIS A 359 0.42 -20.27 30.26
CA HIS A 359 1.52 -19.70 31.04
C HIS A 359 2.68 -20.69 31.24
N THR A 360 2.54 -21.94 30.78
CA THR A 360 3.61 -22.93 30.86
C THR A 360 4.61 -22.76 29.71
N PRO A 361 5.88 -23.18 29.88
CA PRO A 361 6.87 -23.16 28.80
C PRO A 361 6.52 -24.09 27.65
N LEU A 362 7.10 -23.84 26.47
CA LEU A 362 6.94 -24.71 25.29
C LEU A 362 7.52 -26.12 25.53
N LEU A 363 8.62 -26.21 26.27
CA LEU A 363 9.30 -27.45 26.63
C LEU A 363 9.53 -27.51 28.15
N ASN A 364 9.20 -28.64 28.77
CA ASN A 364 9.55 -28.89 30.17
C ASN A 364 10.98 -29.44 30.31
N ILE A 365 11.41 -29.72 31.55
CA ILE A 365 12.75 -30.26 31.89
C ILE A 365 13.03 -31.61 31.20
N GLN A 366 11.99 -32.39 30.88
CA GLN A 366 12.09 -33.67 30.15
C GLN A 366 11.95 -33.51 28.63
N HIS A 367 12.04 -32.27 28.13
CA HIS A 367 11.86 -31.89 26.74
C HIS A 367 10.48 -32.27 26.15
N ALA A 368 9.46 -32.41 26.99
CA ALA A 368 8.09 -32.67 26.56
C ALA A 368 7.33 -31.36 26.37
N THR A 369 6.44 -31.35 25.39
CA THR A 369 5.52 -30.25 25.11
C THR A 369 4.24 -30.38 25.96
N PRO A 370 3.62 -29.28 26.40
CA PRO A 370 2.30 -29.31 27.06
C PRO A 370 1.20 -29.91 26.17
N ARG A 371 0.06 -30.31 26.76
CA ARG A 371 -1.08 -30.91 26.02
C ARG A 371 -1.74 -29.91 25.07
N THR A 372 -1.50 -28.63 25.30
CA THR A 372 -1.93 -27.53 24.45
C THR A 372 -1.19 -27.47 23.12
N VAL A 373 -0.03 -28.12 22.97
CA VAL A 373 0.72 -28.16 21.71
C VAL A 373 0.27 -29.37 20.90
N LYS A 374 -0.44 -29.12 19.80
CA LYS A 374 -0.91 -30.17 18.87
C LYS A 374 0.20 -30.62 17.93
N THR A 375 1.01 -29.71 17.43
CA THR A 375 2.08 -30.01 16.49
C THR A 375 3.24 -29.05 16.71
N LEU A 376 4.45 -29.61 16.76
CA LEU A 376 5.70 -28.87 16.79
C LEU A 376 6.65 -29.46 15.75
N LYS A 377 7.03 -28.67 14.75
CA LYS A 377 8.12 -29.00 13.82
C LYS A 377 9.24 -28.00 13.93
N VAL A 378 10.46 -28.53 14.04
CA VAL A 378 11.68 -27.75 14.19
C VAL A 378 12.64 -28.02 13.04
N LYS A 379 13.51 -27.06 12.76
CA LYS A 379 14.55 -27.16 11.75
C LYS A 379 15.90 -26.79 12.38
N PRO A 380 16.70 -27.78 12.78
CA PRO A 380 18.08 -27.56 13.16
C PRO A 380 18.90 -26.99 12.01
N GLU A 381 19.91 -26.21 12.33
CA GLU A 381 20.83 -25.62 11.37
C GLU A 381 21.44 -26.68 10.43
N GLY A 382 21.38 -26.42 9.12
CA GLY A 382 21.89 -27.33 8.09
C GLY A 382 21.05 -28.60 7.84
N LYS A 383 19.87 -28.73 8.47
CA LYS A 383 19.02 -29.93 8.36
C LYS A 383 17.65 -29.63 7.75
N LYS A 384 16.94 -30.69 7.38
CA LYS A 384 15.54 -30.62 6.96
C LYS A 384 14.63 -30.41 8.20
N PRO A 385 13.46 -29.77 8.04
CA PRO A 385 12.45 -29.74 9.10
C PRO A 385 12.08 -31.17 9.55
N MET A 386 11.88 -31.34 10.86
CA MET A 386 11.52 -32.61 11.49
C MET A 386 10.50 -32.38 12.60
N ASP A 387 9.77 -33.42 12.97
CA ASP A 387 8.88 -33.40 14.14
C ASP A 387 9.69 -33.38 15.46
N ARG A 388 8.98 -33.12 16.55
CA ARG A 388 9.54 -33.09 17.91
C ARG A 388 10.22 -34.40 18.31
N ASP A 389 9.66 -35.55 17.98
CA ASP A 389 10.17 -36.85 18.42
C ASP A 389 11.50 -37.18 17.76
N SER A 390 11.56 -36.93 16.45
CA SER A 390 12.79 -36.97 15.67
C SER A 390 13.85 -36.02 16.24
N PHE A 391 13.47 -34.80 16.60
CA PHE A 391 14.39 -33.84 17.22
C PHE A 391 14.89 -34.31 18.60
N LYS A 392 13.99 -34.78 19.47
CA LYS A 392 14.33 -35.31 20.79
C LYS A 392 15.32 -36.46 20.69
N ASN A 393 15.05 -37.43 19.81
CA ASN A 393 15.88 -38.62 19.65
C ASN A 393 17.29 -38.33 19.09
N GLY A 394 17.43 -37.28 18.27
CA GLY A 394 18.69 -36.96 17.60
C GLY A 394 19.53 -35.83 18.23
N TYR A 395 18.93 -34.95 19.04
CA TYR A 395 19.58 -33.72 19.50
C TYR A 395 19.46 -33.45 21.00
N LEU A 396 18.48 -34.03 21.69
CA LEU A 396 18.21 -33.77 23.12
C LEU A 396 18.60 -34.96 24.04
N LYS A 397 19.25 -35.99 23.48
CA LYS A 397 19.82 -37.11 24.23
C LYS A 397 21.24 -36.84 24.65
#